data_AF-A0A3E0C1S8-F1
#
_entry.id   AF-A0A3E0C1S8-F1
#
_cell.length_a   1.000
_cell.length_b   1.000
_cell.length_c   1.000
_cell.angle_alpha   90.00
_cell.angle_beta   90.00
_cell.angle_gamma   90.00
#
_symmetry.space_group_name_H-M   'P 1'
#
loop_
_entity.id
_entity.type
_entity.pdbx_description
1 polymer ?
#
loop_
_entity_poly.entity_id
_entity_poly.type
_entity_poly.pdbx_seq_one_letter_code
_entity_poly.pdbx_strand_id
1 'polypeptide(L)'
;MSTISRPPIWQLIRDAVAPLGRETSNGEIKQLLLNAYPDLNEATIACQIAICTVNRVGRVGYPENKKPRLANSRYDFLFATGRGKVTWYDPVKHGLWSIVETSDGLAVRRDGDATDDISTQVDIDAVEPVDDGFGGGAFALESHLRDYLARNPPSTTTHGPLTLFVDANGRDGVEYQTDCGPADLVFLDMAKNFVVFELKLGRGPDAALGQVQRYMGWFEHHVAMGKSVSGVIVANSISDKLRYAGKVAPRVQLMEYRLSVELVPVTLKGLAPGGSA
;
A
#
# COMPACT_ATOMS: atom_id res chain seq x y z
N MET A 1 -7.56 0.28 44.41
CA MET A 1 -8.28 -0.51 43.38
C MET A 1 -7.26 -0.90 42.33
N SER A 2 -7.17 -2.19 41.96
CA SER A 2 -6.19 -2.63 40.96
C SER A 2 -6.61 -2.11 39.58
N THR A 3 -5.79 -1.27 38.97
CA THR A 3 -6.01 -0.80 37.60
C THR A 3 -5.71 -1.94 36.64
N ILE A 4 -6.74 -2.65 36.20
CA ILE A 4 -6.60 -3.70 35.18
C ILE A 4 -6.16 -3.00 33.89
N SER A 5 -4.87 -3.13 33.57
CA SER A 5 -4.31 -2.60 32.33
C SER A 5 -4.98 -3.27 31.13
N ARG A 6 -5.35 -2.49 30.12
CA ARG A 6 -6.00 -3.01 28.92
C ARG A 6 -5.05 -3.99 28.21
N PRO A 7 -5.51 -5.17 27.76
CA PRO A 7 -4.70 -6.07 26.95
C PRO A 7 -4.17 -5.37 25.68
N PRO A 8 -3.01 -5.78 25.15
CA PRO A 8 -2.47 -5.25 23.91
C PRO A 8 -3.39 -5.58 22.71
N ILE A 9 -3.38 -4.76 21.67
CA ILE A 9 -4.38 -4.84 20.58
C ILE A 9 -4.34 -6.19 19.83
N TRP A 10 -3.16 -6.81 19.61
CA TRP A 10 -3.09 -8.17 19.05
C TRP A 10 -3.89 -9.19 19.88
N GLN A 11 -3.91 -9.04 21.21
CA GLN A 11 -4.67 -9.91 22.09
C GLN A 11 -6.16 -9.62 21.99
N LEU A 12 -6.57 -8.35 21.91
CA LEU A 12 -7.98 -7.98 21.69
C LEU A 12 -8.50 -8.54 20.36
N ILE A 13 -7.70 -8.49 19.29
CA ILE A 13 -8.02 -9.11 17.98
C ILE A 13 -8.15 -10.62 18.14
N ARG A 14 -7.17 -11.29 18.75
CA ARG A 14 -7.20 -12.74 18.97
C ARG A 14 -8.45 -13.17 19.73
N ASP A 15 -8.75 -12.49 20.83
CA ASP A 15 -9.83 -12.83 21.76
C ASP A 15 -11.21 -12.47 21.16
N ALA A 16 -11.28 -11.54 20.21
CA ALA A 16 -12.49 -11.25 19.42
C ALA A 16 -12.72 -12.21 18.24
N VAL A 17 -11.64 -12.70 17.59
CA VAL A 17 -11.74 -13.58 16.41
C VAL A 17 -11.92 -15.05 16.81
N ALA A 18 -11.21 -15.53 17.84
CA ALA A 18 -11.23 -16.95 18.21
C ALA A 18 -12.65 -17.52 18.48
N PRO A 19 -13.59 -16.79 19.13
CA PRO A 19 -14.95 -17.29 19.36
C PRO A 19 -15.82 -17.38 18.10
N LEU A 20 -15.45 -16.70 17.00
CA LEU A 20 -16.28 -16.67 15.79
C LEU A 20 -16.31 -18.02 15.06
N GLY A 21 -15.22 -18.80 15.12
CA GLY A 21 -15.11 -20.12 14.50
C GLY A 21 -15.26 -20.15 12.96
N ARG A 22 -15.25 -18.98 12.30
CA ARG A 22 -15.48 -18.81 10.87
C ARG A 22 -14.56 -17.78 10.25
N GLU A 23 -14.61 -17.69 8.92
CA GLU A 23 -14.06 -16.54 8.19
C GLU A 23 -14.76 -15.23 8.63
N THR A 24 -13.96 -14.19 8.79
CA THR A 24 -14.39 -12.84 9.18
C THR A 24 -13.66 -11.79 8.35
N SER A 25 -14.27 -10.61 8.17
CA SER A 25 -13.63 -9.50 7.47
C SER A 25 -12.83 -8.62 8.43
N ASN A 26 -11.80 -7.93 7.93
CA ASN A 26 -11.06 -6.93 8.70
C ASN A 26 -11.99 -5.82 9.23
N GLY A 27 -13.03 -5.46 8.47
CA GLY A 27 -14.05 -4.51 8.88
C GLY A 27 -14.92 -5.01 10.05
N GLU A 28 -15.28 -6.30 10.04
CA GLU A 28 -16.01 -6.94 11.15
C GLU A 28 -15.15 -6.98 12.43
N ILE A 29 -13.88 -7.38 12.34
CA ILE A 29 -12.93 -7.35 13.47
C ILE A 29 -12.83 -5.93 14.04
N LYS A 30 -12.62 -4.94 13.17
CA LYS A 30 -12.55 -3.53 13.53
C LYS A 30 -13.83 -3.07 14.25
N GLN A 31 -15.01 -3.42 13.74
CA GLN A 31 -16.28 -3.04 14.35
C GLN A 31 -16.51 -3.71 15.71
N LEU A 32 -16.16 -5.00 15.87
CA LEU A 32 -16.19 -5.70 17.16
C LEU A 32 -15.29 -5.00 18.19
N LEU A 33 -14.07 -4.63 17.81
CA LEU A 33 -13.12 -3.96 18.70
C LEU A 33 -13.57 -2.54 19.07
N LEU A 34 -14.06 -1.74 18.11
CA LEU A 34 -14.54 -0.38 18.37
C LEU A 34 -15.83 -0.35 19.20
N ASN A 35 -16.72 -1.34 19.04
CA ASN A 35 -17.92 -1.48 19.89
C ASN A 35 -17.56 -1.78 21.36
N ALA A 36 -16.49 -2.56 21.60
CA ALA A 36 -16.02 -2.88 22.95
C ALA A 36 -15.07 -1.81 23.54
N TYR A 37 -14.32 -1.12 22.69
CA TYR A 37 -13.30 -0.13 23.05
C TYR A 37 -13.33 1.06 22.05
N PRO A 38 -14.26 2.02 22.20
CA PRO A 38 -14.47 3.11 21.24
C PRO A 38 -13.29 4.08 21.09
N ASP A 39 -12.32 4.04 22.01
CA ASP A 39 -11.11 4.86 22.01
C ASP A 39 -9.92 4.23 21.25
N LEU A 40 -10.09 3.03 20.66
CA LEU A 40 -9.05 2.42 19.84
C LEU A 40 -8.89 3.14 18.50
N ASN A 41 -7.63 3.37 18.10
CA ASN A 41 -7.31 3.92 16.80
C ASN A 41 -7.46 2.85 15.69
N GLU A 42 -8.26 3.18 14.66
CA GLU A 42 -8.62 2.25 13.59
C GLU A 42 -7.43 1.73 12.78
N ALA A 43 -6.49 2.63 12.43
CA ALA A 43 -5.27 2.26 11.70
C ALA A 43 -4.37 1.35 12.55
N THR A 44 -4.35 1.54 13.87
CA THR A 44 -3.61 0.65 14.79
C THR A 44 -4.23 -0.74 14.84
N ILE A 45 -5.56 -0.86 14.75
CA ILE A 45 -6.24 -2.17 14.61
C ILE A 45 -5.83 -2.83 13.28
N ALA A 46 -5.87 -2.10 12.15
CA ALA A 46 -5.47 -2.62 10.84
C ALA A 46 -4.03 -3.12 10.83
N CYS A 47 -3.10 -2.33 11.37
CA CYS A 47 -1.70 -2.71 11.59
C CYS A 47 -1.55 -4.02 12.38
N GLN A 48 -2.32 -4.17 13.47
CA GLN A 48 -2.21 -5.34 14.34
C GLN A 48 -2.86 -6.59 13.71
N ILE A 49 -3.91 -6.46 12.89
CA ILE A 49 -4.45 -7.56 12.06
C ILE A 49 -3.36 -8.04 11.10
N ALA A 50 -2.70 -7.10 10.40
CA ALA A 50 -1.64 -7.39 9.45
C ALA A 50 -0.39 -8.02 10.09
N ILE A 51 0.03 -7.57 11.27
CA ILE A 51 1.06 -8.23 12.09
C ILE A 51 0.67 -9.69 12.34
N CYS A 52 -0.59 -9.95 12.70
CA CYS A 52 -1.07 -11.25 13.15
C CYS A 52 -1.39 -12.25 12.03
N THR A 53 -1.33 -11.82 10.77
CA THR A 53 -1.72 -12.60 9.58
C THR A 53 -0.51 -13.22 8.90
N VAL A 54 -0.41 -14.56 8.91
CA VAL A 54 0.87 -15.26 8.63
C VAL A 54 1.33 -15.19 7.18
N ASN A 55 0.41 -15.22 6.22
CA ASN A 55 0.65 -15.22 4.78
C ASN A 55 0.67 -13.81 4.16
N ARG A 56 0.58 -12.74 4.97
CA ARG A 56 0.61 -11.36 4.48
C ARG A 56 2.06 -10.94 4.23
N VAL A 57 2.48 -10.85 2.97
CA VAL A 57 3.87 -10.55 2.55
C VAL A 57 4.48 -9.37 3.31
N GLY A 58 3.79 -8.24 3.34
CA GLY A 58 4.28 -7.02 3.99
C GLY A 58 4.44 -7.09 5.51
N ARG A 59 3.96 -8.16 6.18
CA ARG A 59 4.09 -8.30 7.64
C ARG A 59 5.53 -8.22 8.13
N VAL A 60 6.53 -8.48 7.28
CA VAL A 60 7.97 -8.34 7.55
C VAL A 60 8.41 -6.91 7.88
N GLY A 61 7.59 -5.91 7.57
CA GLY A 61 7.77 -4.57 8.11
C GLY A 61 7.68 -4.56 9.64
N TYR A 62 6.70 -5.28 10.21
CA TYR A 62 6.39 -5.48 11.65
C TYR A 62 7.63 -5.64 12.56
N PRO A 63 7.93 -4.94 13.69
CA PRO A 63 9.13 -5.26 14.49
C PRO A 63 8.99 -6.61 15.20
N GLU A 64 7.75 -7.06 15.40
CA GLU A 64 7.40 -8.45 15.74
C GLU A 64 7.92 -9.47 14.70
N ASN A 65 8.14 -9.01 13.47
CA ASN A 65 8.37 -9.78 12.25
C ASN A 65 9.69 -9.39 11.52
N LYS A 66 10.46 -8.39 12.01
CA LYS A 66 11.75 -7.94 11.46
C LYS A 66 12.92 -8.90 11.74
N LYS A 67 12.67 -10.21 11.69
CA LYS A 67 13.70 -11.24 11.78
C LYS A 67 13.22 -12.55 11.15
N PRO A 68 14.12 -13.38 10.60
CA PRO A 68 13.76 -14.71 10.14
C PRO A 68 13.19 -15.56 11.28
N ARG A 69 12.06 -16.22 11.04
CA ARG A 69 11.36 -17.09 12.00
C ARG A 69 10.23 -17.88 11.34
N LEU A 70 9.98 -19.08 11.86
CA LEU A 70 8.71 -19.80 11.61
C LEU A 70 7.52 -19.01 12.19
N ALA A 71 6.35 -19.13 11.57
CA ALA A 71 5.09 -18.55 12.06
C ALA A 71 4.49 -19.41 13.18
N ASN A 72 5.08 -19.36 14.37
CA ASN A 72 4.67 -20.13 15.55
C ASN A 72 4.65 -19.32 16.87
N SER A 73 4.60 -17.98 16.77
CA SER A 73 4.60 -17.06 17.91
C SER A 73 3.19 -16.59 18.28
N ARG A 74 3.09 -15.78 19.35
CA ARG A 74 1.84 -15.10 19.75
C ARG A 74 1.21 -14.19 18.67
N TYR A 75 1.94 -13.89 17.61
CA TYR A 75 1.52 -13.07 16.47
C TYR A 75 1.20 -13.90 15.22
N ASP A 76 1.02 -15.22 15.33
CA ASP A 76 0.82 -16.11 14.18
C ASP A 76 -0.48 -16.91 14.35
N PHE A 77 -1.63 -16.23 14.23
CA PHE A 77 -2.94 -16.84 14.48
C PHE A 77 -4.02 -16.47 13.45
N LEU A 78 -3.78 -15.54 12.52
CA LEU A 78 -4.66 -15.25 11.40
C LEU A 78 -4.05 -15.75 10.08
N PHE A 79 -4.90 -16.17 9.15
CA PHE A 79 -4.55 -16.51 7.77
C PHE A 79 -5.50 -15.78 6.82
N ALA A 80 -4.97 -15.01 5.86
CA ALA A 80 -5.77 -14.28 4.89
C ALA A 80 -6.35 -15.22 3.82
N THR A 81 -7.64 -15.06 3.54
CA THR A 81 -8.39 -15.83 2.51
C THR A 81 -8.74 -14.99 1.28
N GLY A 82 -8.31 -13.71 1.23
CA GLY A 82 -8.55 -12.76 0.14
C GLY A 82 -9.66 -11.74 0.46
N ARG A 83 -9.79 -10.70 -0.37
CA ARG A 83 -10.82 -9.63 -0.27
C ARG A 83 -11.00 -9.07 1.16
N GLY A 84 -9.89 -8.74 1.81
CA GLY A 84 -9.89 -8.19 3.17
C GLY A 84 -10.41 -9.13 4.26
N LYS A 85 -10.41 -10.45 4.04
CA LYS A 85 -10.87 -11.46 5.02
C LYS A 85 -9.75 -12.33 5.58
N VAL A 86 -10.01 -12.85 6.79
CA VAL A 86 -9.12 -13.76 7.52
C VAL A 86 -9.91 -14.92 8.14
N THR A 87 -9.20 -16.02 8.38
CA THR A 87 -9.63 -17.15 9.21
C THR A 87 -8.54 -17.48 10.24
N TRP A 88 -8.81 -18.39 11.17
CA TRP A 88 -7.81 -18.85 12.12
C TRP A 88 -6.70 -19.64 11.40
N TYR A 89 -5.44 -19.33 11.72
CA TYR A 89 -4.31 -20.04 11.12
C TYR A 89 -4.14 -21.44 11.71
N ASP A 90 -4.52 -22.42 10.90
CA ASP A 90 -4.20 -23.84 11.06
C ASP A 90 -3.01 -24.22 10.13
N PRO A 91 -1.83 -24.57 10.65
CA PRO A 91 -0.67 -24.98 9.83
C PRO A 91 -0.87 -26.29 9.07
N VAL A 92 -1.73 -27.20 9.54
CA VAL A 92 -2.02 -28.47 8.86
C VAL A 92 -2.83 -28.21 7.60
N LYS A 93 -3.81 -27.31 7.69
CA LYS A 93 -4.68 -26.92 6.57
C LYS A 93 -4.02 -25.93 5.60
N HIS A 94 -3.33 -24.92 6.13
CA HIS A 94 -2.82 -23.79 5.32
C HIS A 94 -1.32 -23.91 4.98
N GLY A 95 -0.66 -24.99 5.41
CA GLY A 95 0.79 -25.17 5.35
C GLY A 95 1.53 -24.37 6.42
N LEU A 96 2.82 -24.69 6.59
CA LEU A 96 3.73 -23.93 7.44
C LEU A 96 4.19 -22.66 6.71
N TRP A 97 4.21 -21.54 7.42
CA TRP A 97 4.66 -20.24 6.90
C TRP A 97 5.86 -19.73 7.69
N SER A 98 6.81 -19.13 6.99
CA SER A 98 8.07 -18.63 7.55
C SER A 98 8.37 -17.23 7.03
N ILE A 99 9.01 -16.43 7.88
CA ILE A 99 9.75 -15.25 7.46
C ILE A 99 11.20 -15.71 7.24
N VAL A 100 11.72 -15.50 6.04
CA VAL A 100 13.07 -15.90 5.63
C VAL A 100 13.89 -14.68 5.22
N GLU A 101 15.22 -14.78 5.35
CA GLU A 101 16.14 -13.79 4.80
C GLU A 101 16.46 -14.15 3.34
N THR A 102 16.48 -13.14 2.47
CA THR A 102 16.77 -13.25 1.03
C THR A 102 17.75 -12.15 0.63
N SER A 103 18.29 -12.20 -0.58
CA SER A 103 19.16 -11.16 -1.14
C SER A 103 18.54 -9.75 -1.10
N ASP A 104 17.21 -9.66 -1.21
CA ASP A 104 16.47 -8.38 -1.27
C ASP A 104 15.90 -7.94 0.10
N GLY A 105 16.15 -8.73 1.15
CA GLY A 105 15.67 -8.52 2.52
C GLY A 105 14.78 -9.66 3.04
N LEU A 106 13.94 -9.37 4.03
CA LEU A 106 13.01 -10.35 4.60
C LEU A 106 11.82 -10.60 3.67
N ALA A 107 11.44 -11.87 3.51
CA ALA A 107 10.28 -12.29 2.73
C ALA A 107 9.41 -13.29 3.51
N VAL A 108 8.10 -13.28 3.26
CA VAL A 108 7.19 -14.34 3.72
C VAL A 108 7.18 -15.46 2.68
N ARG A 109 7.38 -16.70 3.12
CA ARG A 109 7.33 -17.92 2.31
C ARG A 109 6.51 -19.00 3.01
N ARG A 110 6.05 -19.98 2.23
CA ARG A 110 5.48 -21.22 2.72
C ARG A 110 6.55 -22.30 2.67
N ASP A 111 6.73 -23.04 3.76
CA ASP A 111 7.70 -24.14 3.79
C ASP A 111 7.18 -25.30 2.93
N GLY A 112 8.02 -25.79 2.03
CA GLY A 112 7.67 -26.86 1.08
C GLY A 112 7.52 -26.40 -0.37
N ASP A 113 7.38 -25.09 -0.61
CA ASP A 113 7.55 -24.52 -1.95
C ASP A 113 9.05 -24.52 -2.28
N ALA A 114 9.49 -25.44 -3.13
CA ALA A 114 10.90 -25.65 -3.44
C ALA A 114 11.54 -24.42 -4.12
N THR A 115 12.84 -24.22 -3.89
CA THR A 115 13.63 -23.16 -4.53
C THR A 115 13.98 -23.51 -5.98
N ASP A 116 12.99 -23.46 -6.86
CA ASP A 116 13.19 -23.51 -8.31
C ASP A 116 12.78 -22.17 -8.95
N ASP A 117 13.59 -21.70 -9.91
CA ASP A 117 13.37 -20.50 -10.74
C ASP A 117 12.20 -20.69 -11.72
N ILE A 118 11.01 -20.95 -11.20
CA ILE A 118 9.78 -21.06 -11.98
C ILE A 118 9.00 -19.77 -11.82
N SER A 119 8.87 -19.07 -12.95
CA SER A 119 7.96 -17.96 -13.18
C SER A 119 6.64 -18.15 -12.44
N THR A 120 6.36 -17.31 -11.44
CA THR A 120 5.07 -17.32 -10.77
C THR A 120 3.99 -17.01 -11.81
N GLN A 121 3.20 -18.03 -12.15
CA GLN A 121 1.81 -17.81 -12.54
C GLN A 121 1.12 -17.23 -11.31
N VAL A 122 1.20 -15.90 -11.20
CA VAL A 122 0.41 -15.14 -10.25
C VAL A 122 -1.02 -15.19 -10.77
N ASP A 123 -1.95 -15.72 -9.99
CA ASP A 123 -3.37 -15.41 -10.17
C ASP A 123 -3.54 -13.92 -9.86
N ILE A 124 -3.56 -13.10 -10.92
CA ILE A 124 -3.43 -11.63 -10.86
C ILE A 124 -4.65 -10.94 -10.22
N ASP A 125 -5.78 -11.64 -10.09
CA ASP A 125 -7.09 -11.07 -9.72
C ASP A 125 -7.37 -10.95 -8.20
N ALA A 126 -6.35 -11.02 -7.35
CA ALA A 126 -6.54 -10.94 -5.89
C ALA A 126 -5.47 -10.15 -5.10
N VAL A 127 -4.60 -9.39 -5.76
CA VAL A 127 -3.66 -8.47 -5.07
C VAL A 127 -4.38 -7.16 -4.73
N GLU A 128 -5.28 -7.20 -3.76
CA GLU A 128 -5.65 -5.98 -3.04
C GLU A 128 -4.43 -5.43 -2.27
N PRO A 129 -4.28 -4.11 -2.15
CA PRO A 129 -3.14 -3.51 -1.45
C PRO A 129 -3.17 -3.92 0.02
N VAL A 130 -2.28 -4.83 0.38
CA VAL A 130 -2.06 -5.24 1.76
C VAL A 130 -1.31 -4.13 2.49
N ASP A 131 -2.03 -3.12 3.00
CA ASP A 131 -1.52 -2.13 3.96
C ASP A 131 -0.71 -2.84 5.04
N ASP A 132 0.60 -2.66 4.99
CA ASP A 132 1.56 -3.44 5.76
C ASP A 132 2.29 -2.58 6.78
N GLY A 133 1.67 -1.46 7.20
CA GLY A 133 1.65 -0.79 8.53
C GLY A 133 2.93 -0.59 9.36
N PHE A 134 4.06 -1.23 9.05
CA PHE A 134 5.34 -0.54 8.90
C PHE A 134 5.47 0.15 7.55
N GLY A 135 4.68 -0.29 6.57
CA GLY A 135 4.25 0.54 5.46
C GLY A 135 3.47 1.78 5.90
N GLY A 136 3.04 1.94 7.17
CA GLY A 136 2.26 3.10 7.62
C GLY A 136 2.89 4.47 7.32
N GLY A 137 4.22 4.56 7.23
CA GLY A 137 4.91 5.76 6.72
C GLY A 137 4.98 5.85 5.19
N ALA A 138 5.17 4.73 4.49
CA ALA A 138 5.28 4.68 3.03
C ALA A 138 3.91 4.78 2.34
N PHE A 139 2.90 4.03 2.81
CA PHE A 139 1.50 4.09 2.40
C PHE A 139 0.87 5.45 2.71
N ALA A 140 1.10 6.02 3.91
CA ALA A 140 0.65 7.39 4.18
C ALA A 140 1.38 8.41 3.29
N LEU A 141 2.67 8.21 2.99
CA LEU A 141 3.37 9.05 2.02
C LEU A 141 2.84 8.83 0.58
N GLU A 142 2.35 7.64 0.23
CA GLU A 142 1.79 7.30 -1.08
C GLU A 142 0.45 7.98 -1.29
N SER A 143 -0.45 7.88 -0.31
CA SER A 143 -1.72 8.64 -0.30
C SER A 143 -1.48 10.15 -0.20
N HIS A 144 -0.52 10.63 0.59
CA HIS A 144 -0.16 12.05 0.62
C HIS A 144 0.43 12.55 -0.70
N LEU A 145 1.28 11.75 -1.37
CA LEU A 145 1.83 12.09 -2.69
C LEU A 145 0.71 12.12 -3.73
N ARG A 146 -0.19 11.13 -3.71
CA ARG A 146 -1.37 11.06 -4.57
C ARG A 146 -2.25 12.31 -4.40
N ASP A 147 -2.66 12.61 -3.18
CA ASP A 147 -3.49 13.77 -2.84
C ASP A 147 -2.81 15.09 -3.20
N TYR A 148 -1.48 15.17 -3.05
CA TYR A 148 -0.70 16.31 -3.47
C TYR A 148 -0.69 16.48 -4.99
N LEU A 149 -0.44 15.40 -5.76
CA LEU A 149 -0.40 15.42 -7.22
C LEU A 149 -1.79 15.63 -7.85
N ALA A 150 -2.86 15.12 -7.23
CA ALA A 150 -4.23 15.40 -7.64
C ALA A 150 -4.56 16.91 -7.62
N ARG A 151 -4.02 17.63 -6.61
CA ARG A 151 -4.18 19.08 -6.43
C ARG A 151 -3.12 19.91 -7.18
N ASN A 152 -1.95 19.31 -7.45
CA ASN A 152 -0.80 19.96 -8.08
C ASN A 152 -0.25 19.04 -9.21
N PRO A 153 -0.95 18.95 -10.35
CA PRO A 153 -0.56 18.01 -11.41
C PRO A 153 0.84 18.33 -11.95
N PRO A 154 1.72 17.32 -12.12
CA PRO A 154 3.13 17.55 -12.42
C PRO A 154 3.32 18.08 -13.85
N SER A 155 3.87 19.30 -13.96
CA SER A 155 4.21 19.93 -15.25
C SER A 155 5.45 19.33 -15.94
N THR A 156 6.15 18.40 -15.28
CA THR A 156 7.35 17.73 -15.76
C THR A 156 7.08 16.44 -16.55
N THR A 157 5.81 16.11 -16.81
CA THR A 157 5.46 15.00 -17.71
C THR A 157 5.69 15.35 -19.17
N THR A 158 5.85 14.33 -20.03
CA THR A 158 5.88 14.51 -21.49
C THR A 158 4.52 14.89 -22.10
N HIS A 159 3.47 14.98 -21.28
CA HIS A 159 2.09 15.26 -21.71
C HIS A 159 1.68 16.73 -21.51
N GLY A 160 2.57 17.58 -20.98
CA GLY A 160 2.31 18.99 -20.73
C GLY A 160 1.39 19.21 -19.52
N PRO A 161 0.61 20.32 -19.49
CA PRO A 161 -0.34 20.58 -18.42
C PRO A 161 -1.42 19.51 -18.32
N LEU A 162 -1.62 18.98 -17.12
CA LEU A 162 -2.59 17.94 -16.80
C LEU A 162 -3.76 18.51 -15.99
N THR A 163 -4.97 18.02 -16.25
CA THR A 163 -6.18 18.28 -15.45
C THR A 163 -6.69 16.97 -14.89
N LEU A 164 -7.08 16.91 -13.61
CA LEU A 164 -7.63 15.68 -13.03
C LEU A 164 -8.86 15.23 -13.83
N PHE A 165 -8.92 13.93 -14.18
CA PHE A 165 -10.08 13.36 -14.85
C PHE A 165 -11.31 13.43 -13.94
N VAL A 166 -12.48 13.63 -14.54
CA VAL A 166 -13.77 13.50 -13.86
C VAL A 166 -14.73 12.80 -14.84
N ASP A 167 -15.38 11.74 -14.40
CA ASP A 167 -16.32 10.97 -15.23
C ASP A 167 -17.71 11.64 -15.32
N ALA A 168 -18.60 11.05 -16.13
CA ALA A 168 -19.96 11.57 -16.33
C ALA A 168 -20.84 11.54 -15.06
N ASN A 169 -20.45 10.78 -14.03
CA ASN A 169 -21.13 10.68 -12.74
C ASN A 169 -20.53 11.64 -11.70
N GLY A 170 -19.50 12.41 -12.05
CA GLY A 170 -18.80 13.31 -11.15
C GLY A 170 -17.73 12.64 -10.28
N ARG A 171 -17.35 11.38 -10.56
CA ARG A 171 -16.22 10.73 -9.87
C ARG A 171 -14.92 11.26 -10.45
N ASP A 172 -14.03 11.76 -9.59
CA ASP A 172 -12.70 12.20 -10.01
C ASP A 172 -11.73 11.03 -10.25
N GLY A 173 -10.56 11.34 -10.82
CA GLY A 173 -9.55 10.37 -11.22
C GLY A 173 -8.72 9.78 -10.07
N VAL A 174 -9.01 10.07 -8.79
CA VAL A 174 -8.24 9.53 -7.65
C VAL A 174 -8.76 8.14 -7.26
N GLU A 175 -7.86 7.16 -7.11
CA GLU A 175 -8.22 5.75 -6.83
C GLU A 175 -9.31 5.22 -7.78
N TYR A 176 -9.21 5.58 -9.07
CA TYR A 176 -10.27 5.32 -10.04
C TYR A 176 -10.45 3.82 -10.25
N GLN A 177 -11.63 3.32 -9.89
CA GLN A 177 -11.95 1.90 -9.88
C GLN A 177 -12.01 1.32 -11.30
N THR A 178 -11.25 0.25 -11.55
CA THR A 178 -11.29 -0.56 -12.77
C THR A 178 -11.43 -2.05 -12.42
N ASP A 179 -11.76 -2.89 -13.40
CA ASP A 179 -11.89 -4.35 -13.17
C ASP A 179 -10.59 -5.02 -12.74
N CYS A 180 -9.44 -4.38 -12.97
CA CYS A 180 -8.10 -4.87 -12.59
C CYS A 180 -7.50 -4.11 -11.39
N GLY A 181 -8.33 -3.41 -10.62
CA GLY A 181 -7.98 -2.68 -9.41
C GLY A 181 -8.08 -1.15 -9.54
N PRO A 182 -7.84 -0.39 -8.46
CA PRO A 182 -7.84 1.07 -8.49
C PRO A 182 -6.58 1.63 -9.16
N ALA A 183 -6.75 2.54 -10.12
CA ALA A 183 -5.65 3.34 -10.64
C ALA A 183 -5.42 4.58 -9.73
N ASP A 184 -4.17 4.87 -9.34
CA ASP A 184 -3.89 5.89 -8.32
C ASP A 184 -4.38 7.28 -8.69
N LEU A 185 -4.02 7.75 -9.90
CA LEU A 185 -4.51 9.00 -10.48
C LEU A 185 -4.77 8.83 -11.96
N VAL A 186 -5.82 9.48 -12.45
CA VAL A 186 -6.11 9.62 -13.88
C VAL A 186 -6.24 11.09 -14.21
N PHE A 187 -5.46 11.55 -15.18
CA PHE A 187 -5.49 12.90 -15.71
C PHE A 187 -5.89 12.93 -17.18
N LEU A 188 -6.28 14.12 -17.64
CA LEU A 188 -6.41 14.47 -19.04
C LEU A 188 -5.34 15.48 -19.44
N ASP A 189 -4.74 15.28 -20.61
CA ASP A 189 -3.91 16.30 -21.27
C ASP A 189 -4.76 17.40 -21.93
N MET A 190 -4.08 18.40 -22.50
CA MET A 190 -4.72 19.50 -23.24
C MET A 190 -5.57 19.05 -24.45
N ALA A 191 -5.28 17.89 -25.04
CA ALA A 191 -6.00 17.31 -26.17
C ALA A 191 -7.11 16.32 -25.73
N LYS A 192 -7.34 16.18 -24.43
CA LYS A 192 -8.27 15.22 -23.79
C LYS A 192 -7.90 13.76 -24.04
N ASN A 193 -6.61 13.46 -24.13
CA ASN A 193 -6.08 12.10 -23.99
C ASN A 193 -5.88 11.79 -22.50
N PHE A 194 -5.92 10.51 -22.14
CA PHE A 194 -5.81 10.05 -20.77
C PHE A 194 -4.35 9.81 -20.38
N VAL A 195 -4.00 10.15 -19.15
CA VAL A 195 -2.69 9.88 -18.56
C VAL A 195 -2.93 9.23 -17.20
N VAL A 196 -2.70 7.93 -17.12
CA VAL A 196 -2.90 7.09 -15.94
C VAL A 196 -1.58 6.99 -15.16
N PHE A 197 -1.62 7.25 -13.86
CA PHE A 197 -0.47 7.21 -12.98
C PHE A 197 -0.51 5.97 -12.08
N GLU A 198 0.68 5.45 -11.82
CA GLU A 198 0.98 4.40 -10.86
C GLU A 198 2.07 4.91 -9.91
N LEU A 199 1.80 4.93 -8.61
CA LEU A 199 2.72 5.38 -7.57
C LEU A 199 3.36 4.16 -6.89
N LYS A 200 4.67 4.22 -6.59
CA LYS A 200 5.37 3.18 -5.81
C LYS A 200 6.37 3.78 -4.83
N LEU A 201 5.99 3.81 -3.56
CA LEU A 201 6.83 4.32 -2.47
C LEU A 201 7.58 3.20 -1.72
N GLY A 202 7.14 1.95 -1.88
CA GLY A 202 7.75 0.75 -1.31
C GLY A 202 8.94 0.18 -2.11
N ARG A 203 9.42 -1.01 -1.72
CA ARG A 203 10.46 -1.76 -2.46
C ARG A 203 9.84 -2.59 -3.59
N GLY A 204 10.51 -2.61 -4.75
CA GLY A 204 10.18 -3.51 -5.88
C GLY A 204 9.23 -2.90 -6.91
N PRO A 205 9.66 -1.92 -7.71
CA PRO A 205 8.80 -1.25 -8.68
C PRO A 205 8.55 -2.08 -9.96
N ASP A 206 9.16 -3.25 -10.10
CA ASP A 206 9.12 -4.08 -11.31
C ASP A 206 7.69 -4.52 -11.70
N ALA A 207 6.77 -4.66 -10.73
CA ALA A 207 5.35 -4.96 -10.99
C ALA A 207 4.54 -3.77 -11.53
N ALA A 208 4.99 -2.53 -11.30
CA ALA A 208 4.26 -1.31 -11.65
C ALA A 208 4.01 -1.17 -13.15
N LEU A 209 4.93 -1.67 -13.98
CA LEU A 209 4.77 -1.61 -15.44
C LEU A 209 3.60 -2.49 -15.94
N GLY A 210 3.42 -3.67 -15.35
CA GLY A 210 2.27 -4.51 -15.66
C GLY A 210 0.97 -3.91 -15.14
N GLN A 211 1.01 -3.24 -13.98
CA GLN A 211 -0.14 -2.61 -13.35
C GLN A 211 -0.65 -1.41 -14.17
N VAL A 212 0.22 -0.44 -14.49
CA VAL A 212 -0.16 0.72 -15.31
C VAL A 212 -0.63 0.31 -16.70
N GLN A 213 -0.04 -0.72 -17.32
CA GLN A 213 -0.48 -1.21 -18.63
C GLN A 213 -1.88 -1.85 -18.60
N ARG A 214 -2.24 -2.57 -17.53
CA ARG A 214 -3.62 -3.08 -17.36
C ARG A 214 -4.62 -1.93 -17.27
N TYR A 215 -4.32 -0.89 -16.48
CA TYR A 215 -5.18 0.28 -16.37
C TYR A 215 -5.28 1.05 -17.71
N MET A 216 -4.16 1.22 -18.42
CA MET A 216 -4.16 1.84 -19.76
C MET A 216 -5.10 1.09 -20.72
N GLY A 217 -4.97 -0.23 -20.82
CA GLY A 217 -5.84 -1.05 -21.66
C GLY A 217 -7.30 -1.01 -21.24
N TRP A 218 -7.58 -1.05 -19.93
CA TRP A 218 -8.95 -0.91 -19.42
C TRP A 218 -9.57 0.44 -19.81
N PHE A 219 -8.81 1.53 -19.69
CA PHE A 219 -9.25 2.86 -20.12
C PHE A 219 -9.47 2.94 -21.63
N GLU A 220 -8.58 2.35 -22.45
CA GLU A 220 -8.75 2.28 -23.91
C GLU A 220 -10.06 1.60 -24.31
N HIS A 221 -10.42 0.51 -23.63
CA HIS A 221 -11.62 -0.27 -23.92
C HIS A 221 -12.93 0.37 -23.39
N HIS A 222 -12.92 1.01 -22.22
CA HIS A 222 -14.15 1.41 -21.53
C HIS A 222 -14.44 2.92 -21.54
N VAL A 223 -13.41 3.78 -21.56
CA VAL A 223 -13.56 5.22 -21.26
C VAL A 223 -13.03 6.12 -22.37
N ALA A 224 -11.94 5.72 -23.04
CA ALA A 224 -11.19 6.63 -23.90
C ALA A 224 -11.90 7.00 -25.21
N MET A 225 -12.85 6.18 -25.69
CA MET A 225 -13.64 6.43 -26.91
C MET A 225 -12.79 6.86 -28.13
N GLY A 226 -11.63 6.21 -28.32
CA GLY A 226 -10.68 6.50 -29.40
C GLY A 226 -9.65 7.60 -29.10
N LYS A 227 -9.67 8.21 -27.91
CA LYS A 227 -8.54 9.00 -27.38
C LYS A 227 -7.36 8.09 -27.03
N SER A 228 -6.16 8.64 -27.04
CA SER A 228 -4.99 7.89 -26.57
C SER A 228 -4.95 7.84 -25.04
N VAL A 229 -4.29 6.80 -24.52
CA VAL A 229 -4.06 6.57 -23.09
C VAL A 229 -2.56 6.35 -22.85
N SER A 230 -1.94 7.13 -21.98
CA SER A 230 -0.52 6.98 -21.62
C SER A 230 -0.38 6.62 -20.14
N GLY A 231 0.73 5.97 -19.79
CA GLY A 231 1.07 5.61 -18.42
C GLY A 231 2.17 6.50 -17.86
N VAL A 232 2.15 6.77 -16.56
CA VAL A 232 3.25 7.39 -15.82
C VAL A 232 3.50 6.59 -14.56
N ILE A 233 4.72 6.09 -14.36
CA ILE A 233 5.12 5.42 -13.12
C ILE A 233 5.98 6.39 -12.31
N VAL A 234 5.57 6.68 -11.08
CA VAL A 234 6.29 7.56 -10.16
C VAL A 234 6.78 6.74 -8.96
N ALA A 235 8.10 6.65 -8.78
CA ALA A 235 8.70 5.87 -7.69
C ALA A 235 9.79 6.65 -6.93
N ASN A 236 10.21 6.16 -5.76
CA ASN A 236 11.32 6.76 -5.00
C ASN A 236 12.68 6.58 -5.71
N SER A 237 12.77 5.54 -6.53
CA SER A 237 13.92 5.13 -7.32
C SER A 237 13.40 4.18 -8.41
N ILE A 238 13.92 4.31 -9.63
CA ILE A 238 13.54 3.43 -10.75
C ILE A 238 14.68 2.43 -10.97
N SER A 239 14.39 1.16 -10.67
CA SER A 239 15.32 0.03 -10.83
C SER A 239 15.81 -0.11 -12.27
N ASP A 240 17.03 -0.62 -12.49
CA ASP A 240 17.49 -0.89 -13.86
C ASP A 240 16.58 -1.87 -14.60
N LYS A 241 16.02 -2.87 -13.89
CA LYS A 241 15.01 -3.79 -14.43
C LYS A 241 13.80 -3.03 -15.00
N LEU A 242 13.24 -2.09 -14.24
CA LEU A 242 12.14 -1.24 -14.71
C LEU A 242 12.58 -0.29 -15.83
N ARG A 243 13.82 0.24 -15.81
CA ARG A 243 14.38 1.03 -16.93
C ARG A 243 14.48 0.22 -18.22
N TYR A 244 14.91 -1.05 -18.15
CA TYR A 244 14.95 -1.94 -19.30
C TYR A 244 13.56 -2.28 -19.81
N ALA A 245 12.61 -2.59 -18.92
CA ALA A 245 11.24 -2.87 -19.31
C ALA A 245 10.51 -1.64 -19.90
N GLY A 246 10.78 -0.43 -19.38
CA GLY A 246 10.27 0.83 -19.91
C GLY A 246 10.76 1.16 -21.32
N LYS A 247 11.98 0.74 -21.71
CA LYS A 247 12.52 0.97 -23.08
C LYS A 247 11.66 0.33 -24.17
N VAL A 248 10.89 -0.71 -23.86
CA VAL A 248 9.97 -1.39 -24.80
C VAL A 248 8.50 -1.01 -24.59
N ALA A 249 8.21 -0.07 -23.69
CA ALA A 249 6.87 0.43 -23.40
C ALA A 249 6.76 1.94 -23.73
N PRO A 250 6.75 2.33 -25.03
CA PRO A 250 6.92 3.72 -25.47
C PRO A 250 5.80 4.69 -25.06
N ARG A 251 4.69 4.18 -24.51
CA ARG A 251 3.57 4.97 -23.98
C ARG A 251 3.59 5.08 -22.45
N VAL A 252 4.66 4.64 -21.79
CA VAL A 252 4.85 4.71 -20.33
C VAL A 252 6.06 5.58 -19.99
N GLN A 253 5.83 6.70 -19.32
CA GLN A 253 6.88 7.55 -18.75
C GLN A 253 7.31 7.00 -17.38
N LEU A 254 8.62 6.97 -17.10
CA LEU A 254 9.17 6.65 -15.79
C LEU A 254 9.66 7.93 -15.11
N MET A 255 9.29 8.14 -13.85
CA MET A 255 9.64 9.34 -13.06
C MET A 255 10.09 8.95 -11.66
N GLU A 256 11.12 9.65 -11.16
CA GLU A 256 11.55 9.56 -9.76
C GLU A 256 11.03 10.80 -9.01
N TYR A 257 10.33 10.61 -7.89
CA TYR A 257 10.01 11.72 -6.98
C TYR A 257 11.12 11.89 -5.95
N ARG A 258 11.26 13.10 -5.41
CA ARG A 258 12.17 13.41 -4.30
C ARG A 258 11.44 14.27 -3.28
N LEU A 259 11.40 13.82 -2.03
CA LEU A 259 10.93 14.62 -0.91
C LEU A 259 12.11 15.34 -0.27
N SER A 260 11.98 16.65 -0.06
CA SER A 260 12.93 17.45 0.72
C SER A 260 12.16 18.26 1.76
N VAL A 261 12.65 18.30 2.99
CA VAL A 261 12.12 19.12 4.08
C VAL A 261 13.30 19.82 4.72
N GLU A 262 13.27 21.15 4.72
CA GLU A 262 14.27 22.00 5.36
C GLU A 262 13.62 22.77 6.51
N LEU A 263 14.30 22.81 7.66
CA LEU A 263 13.87 23.59 8.83
C LEU A 263 14.89 24.70 9.06
N VAL A 264 14.43 25.95 8.96
CA VAL A 264 15.26 27.14 9.18
C VAL A 264 14.89 27.77 10.53
N PRO A 265 15.86 28.08 11.42
CA PRO A 265 15.58 28.69 12.71
C PRO A 265 15.07 30.13 12.56
N VAL A 266 14.05 30.49 13.34
CA VAL A 266 13.53 31.87 13.41
C VAL A 266 14.12 32.58 14.62
N THR A 267 14.94 33.59 14.39
CA THR A 267 15.47 34.46 15.45
C THR A 267 14.36 35.37 15.99
N LEU A 268 13.93 35.13 17.23
CA LEU A 268 13.06 36.05 17.94
C LEU A 268 13.86 37.28 18.37
N LYS A 269 13.42 38.49 17.97
CA LYS A 269 13.99 39.74 18.50
C LYS A 269 13.64 39.83 19.98
N GLY A 270 14.63 39.67 20.85
CA GLY A 270 14.47 39.93 22.28
C GLY A 270 14.04 41.38 22.51
N LEU A 271 13.11 41.59 23.45
CA LEU A 271 12.86 42.91 24.00
C LEU A 271 14.18 43.41 24.59
N ALA A 272 14.61 44.62 24.23
CA ALA A 272 15.77 45.22 24.89
C ALA A 272 15.47 45.29 26.41
N PRO A 273 16.39 44.86 27.28
CA PRO A 273 16.20 45.07 28.72
C PRO A 273 16.06 46.57 28.95
N GLY A 274 14.93 46.97 29.51
CA GLY A 274 14.61 48.37 29.74
C GLY A 274 15.71 49.04 30.54
N GLY A 275 16.17 50.21 30.09
CA GLY A 275 17.21 50.95 30.79
C GLY A 275 16.77 51.26 32.23
N SER A 276 17.59 50.83 33.19
CA SER A 276 17.52 51.38 34.55
C SER A 276 18.06 52.82 34.54
N ALA A 277 17.44 53.67 35.35
CA ALA A 277 17.86 55.06 35.56
C ALA A 277 19.21 55.18 36.29
#